data_AF-A0A960AY30-F1
#
_entry.id   AF-A0A960AY30-F1
#
_cell.length_a   1.000
_cell.length_b   1.000
_cell.length_c   1.000
_cell.angle_alpha   90.00
_cell.angle_beta   90.00
_cell.angle_gamma   90.00
#
_symmetry.space_group_name_H-M   'P 1'
#
loop_
_entity.id
_entity.type
_entity.pdbx_description
1 polymer ?
#
loop_
_entity_poly.entity_id
_entity_poly.type
_entity_poly.pdbx_seq_one_letter_code
_entity_poly.pdbx_strand_id
1 'polypeptide(L)'
;MTTTRSSDVVVWEEILYRLERDLAHSEASLHEVPPDQFTPPAEVPPLPQELLSRAREVLERQKRLEAALTAALHDNLQQRQAATPRSTLTPAPASPAYLDIRT
;
A
#
# COMPACT_ATOMS: atom_id res chain seq x y z
N MET A 1 10.15 -21.26 -38.91
CA MET A 1 10.36 -21.24 -37.44
C MET A 1 9.95 -19.86 -36.93
N THR A 2 8.71 -19.70 -36.43
CA THR A 2 8.12 -18.41 -35.99
C THR A 2 7.48 -18.49 -34.60
N THR A 3 7.63 -19.62 -33.91
CA THR A 3 6.87 -19.95 -32.69
C THR A 3 7.29 -19.15 -31.46
N THR A 4 8.53 -18.63 -31.43
CA THR A 4 9.10 -17.93 -30.26
C THR A 4 8.41 -16.59 -29.96
N ARG A 5 8.07 -15.79 -30.98
CA ARG A 5 7.37 -14.51 -30.77
C ARG A 5 6.00 -14.71 -30.13
N SER A 6 5.30 -15.79 -30.50
CA SER A 6 3.97 -16.07 -29.96
C SER A 6 4.03 -16.55 -28.51
N SER A 7 5.05 -17.32 -28.12
CA SER A 7 5.24 -17.75 -26.73
C SER A 7 5.66 -16.59 -25.82
N ASP A 8 6.48 -15.65 -26.31
CA ASP A 8 6.93 -14.50 -25.53
C ASP A 8 5.77 -13.56 -25.18
N VAL A 9 4.84 -13.37 -26.11
CA VAL A 9 3.61 -12.58 -25.90
C VAL A 9 2.74 -13.22 -24.82
N VAL A 10 2.52 -14.54 -24.87
CA VAL A 10 1.69 -15.24 -23.87
C VAL A 10 2.28 -15.14 -22.47
N VAL A 11 3.61 -15.26 -22.32
CA VAL A 11 4.28 -15.11 -21.02
C VAL A 11 4.06 -13.69 -20.47
N TRP A 12 4.23 -12.66 -21.30
CA TRP A 12 4.01 -11.29 -20.86
C TRP A 12 2.56 -10.95 -20.59
N GLU A 13 1.61 -11.53 -21.34
CA GLU A 13 0.18 -11.36 -21.05
C GLU A 13 -0.19 -11.93 -19.68
N GLU A 14 0.32 -13.10 -19.33
CA GLU A 14 0.09 -13.71 -18.01
C GLU A 14 0.71 -12.86 -16.89
N ILE A 15 1.95 -12.38 -17.09
CA ILE A 15 2.62 -11.48 -16.13
C ILE A 15 1.79 -10.20 -15.92
N LEU A 16 1.40 -9.53 -17.01
CA LEU A 16 0.63 -8.29 -16.93
C LEU A 16 -0.75 -8.52 -16.32
N TYR A 17 -1.42 -9.63 -16.66
CA TYR A 17 -2.70 -9.99 -16.08
C TYR A 17 -2.61 -10.17 -14.56
N ARG A 18 -1.59 -10.88 -14.07
CA ARG A 18 -1.37 -11.06 -12.63
C ARG A 18 -1.10 -9.73 -11.93
N LEU A 19 -0.26 -8.88 -12.50
CA LEU A 19 0.03 -7.54 -11.96
C LEU A 19 -1.23 -6.66 -11.90
N GLU A 20 -2.06 -6.68 -12.95
CA GLU A 20 -3.32 -5.95 -12.99
C GLU A 20 -4.32 -6.44 -11.95
N ARG A 21 -4.41 -7.76 -11.75
CA ARG A 21 -5.27 -8.36 -10.73
C ARG A 21 -4.82 -7.97 -9.32
N ASP A 22 -3.52 -8.06 -9.06
CA ASP A 22 -2.96 -7.73 -7.75
C ASP A 22 -3.09 -6.23 -7.45
N LEU A 23 -2.99 -5.37 -8.48
CA LEU A 23 -3.30 -3.94 -8.39
C LEU A 23 -4.77 -3.69 -8.10
N ALA A 24 -5.69 -4.31 -8.84
CA ALA A 24 -7.12 -4.14 -8.62
C ALA A 24 -7.53 -4.58 -7.22
N HIS A 25 -6.92 -5.66 -6.71
CA HIS A 25 -7.11 -6.11 -5.34
C HIS A 25 -6.59 -5.09 -4.33
N SER A 26 -5.37 -4.56 -4.53
CA SER A 26 -4.77 -3.57 -3.63
C SER A 26 -5.49 -2.22 -3.65
N GLU A 27 -6.03 -1.79 -4.80
CA GLU A 27 -6.86 -0.60 -4.95
C GLU A 27 -8.21 -0.76 -4.23
N ALA A 28 -8.84 -1.94 -4.31
CA ALA A 28 -10.11 -2.23 -3.65
C ALA A 28 -9.98 -2.45 -2.13
N SER A 29 -8.86 -3.04 -1.70
CA SER A 29 -8.61 -3.45 -0.32
C SER A 29 -7.37 -2.75 0.24
N LEU A 30 -7.32 -1.41 0.20
CA LEU A 30 -6.23 -0.57 0.76
C LEU A 30 -5.84 -0.90 2.23
N HIS A 31 -6.62 -1.72 2.94
CA HIS A 31 -6.44 -2.10 4.34
C HIS A 31 -6.36 -3.61 4.61
N GLU A 32 -6.49 -4.49 3.61
CA GLU A 32 -6.42 -5.94 3.85
C GLU A 32 -5.15 -6.59 3.30
N VAL A 33 -4.91 -7.81 3.80
CA VAL A 33 -3.70 -8.64 3.69
C VAL A 33 -2.99 -8.47 2.35
N PRO A 34 -1.65 -8.22 2.36
CA PRO A 34 -0.91 -8.06 1.12
C PRO A 34 -1.09 -9.29 0.22
N PRO A 35 -1.31 -9.09 -1.10
CA PRO A 35 -1.40 -10.20 -2.03
C PRO A 35 -0.14 -11.07 -2.00
N ASP A 36 -0.28 -12.32 -2.41
CA ASP A 36 0.83 -13.29 -2.50
C ASP A 36 2.05 -12.66 -3.17
N GLN A 37 3.24 -12.89 -2.61
CA GLN A 37 4.47 -12.24 -3.05
C GLN A 37 4.72 -12.53 -4.54
N PHE A 38 4.63 -11.48 -5.37
CA PHE A 38 4.91 -11.62 -6.80
C PHE A 38 6.37 -12.02 -7.00
N THR A 39 6.59 -13.23 -7.52
CA THR A 39 7.91 -13.72 -7.91
C THR A 39 8.00 -13.65 -9.43
N PRO A 40 8.86 -12.80 -10.01
CA PRO A 40 9.03 -12.77 -11.46
C PRO A 40 9.57 -14.11 -11.95
N PRO A 41 9.13 -14.61 -13.12
CA PRO A 41 9.72 -15.80 -13.73
C PRO A 41 11.23 -15.63 -13.91
N ALA A 42 12.02 -16.69 -13.70
CA ALA A 42 13.49 -16.62 -13.75
C ALA A 42 14.03 -16.22 -15.14
N GLU A 43 13.30 -16.55 -16.21
CA GLU A 43 13.61 -16.19 -17.59
C GLU A 43 12.41 -15.44 -18.17
N VAL A 44 12.42 -14.11 -18.05
CA VAL A 44 11.42 -13.26 -18.73
C VAL A 44 11.97 -12.86 -20.10
N PRO A 45 11.29 -13.20 -21.20
CA PRO A 45 11.70 -12.78 -22.54
C PRO A 45 11.62 -11.25 -22.66
N PRO A 46 12.30 -10.62 -23.64
CA PRO A 46 12.18 -9.18 -23.86
C PRO A 46 10.71 -8.78 -24.08
N LEU A 47 10.29 -7.65 -23.50
CA LEU A 47 8.92 -7.14 -23.61
C LEU A 47 8.54 -6.95 -25.10
N PRO A 48 7.48 -7.62 -25.59
CA PRO A 48 6.98 -7.41 -26.93
C PRO A 48 6.50 -5.98 -27.11
N GLN A 49 6.85 -5.35 -28.24
CA GLN A 49 6.47 -3.97 -28.55
C GLN A 49 4.95 -3.73 -28.49
N GLU A 50 4.17 -4.76 -28.82
CA GLU A 50 2.70 -4.75 -28.81
C GLU A 50 2.12 -4.59 -27.41
N LEU A 51 2.80 -5.12 -26.38
CA LEU A 51 2.38 -5.06 -24.98
C LEU A 51 2.96 -3.85 -24.23
N LEU A 52 3.78 -3.03 -24.89
CA LEU A 52 4.49 -1.92 -24.28
C LEU A 52 3.55 -0.82 -23.76
N SER A 53 2.43 -0.56 -24.46
CA SER A 53 1.41 0.38 -23.97
C SER A 53 0.78 -0.12 -22.66
N ARG A 54 0.36 -1.38 -22.65
CA ARG A 54 -0.27 -2.01 -21.49
C ARG A 54 0.67 -2.06 -20.29
N ALA A 55 1.92 -2.45 -20.50
CA ALA A 55 2.94 -2.45 -19.44
C ALA A 55 3.17 -1.05 -18.83
N ARG A 56 3.13 0.01 -19.65
CA ARG A 56 3.24 1.40 -19.16
C ARG A 56 2.04 1.81 -18.32
N GLU A 57 0.83 1.43 -18.73
CA GLU A 57 -0.38 1.72 -17.96
C GLU A 57 -0.36 1.04 -16.59
N VAL A 58 0.04 -0.23 -16.54
CA VAL A 58 0.23 -0.98 -15.29
C VAL A 58 1.25 -0.29 -14.38
N LEU A 59 2.39 0.14 -14.93
CA LEU A 59 3.43 0.85 -14.18
C LEU A 59 2.93 2.18 -13.61
N GLU A 60 2.17 2.96 -14.39
CA GLU A 60 1.63 4.23 -13.92
C GLU A 60 0.59 4.04 -12.80
N ARG A 61 -0.22 2.96 -12.88
CA ARG A 61 -1.13 2.59 -11.78
C ARG A 61 -0.37 2.20 -10.52
N GLN A 62 0.69 1.40 -10.64
CA GLN A 62 1.57 1.04 -9.52
C GLN A 62 2.12 2.29 -8.81
N LYS A 63 2.66 3.25 -9.56
CA LYS A 63 3.19 4.50 -8.99
C LYS A 63 2.12 5.32 -8.26
N ARG A 64 0.91 5.40 -8.82
CA ARG A 64 -0.20 6.12 -8.17
C ARG A 64 -0.61 5.46 -6.86
N LEU A 65 -0.66 4.14 -6.82
CA LEU A 65 -0.96 3.38 -5.61
C LEU A 65 0.13 3.56 -4.55
N GLU A 66 1.40 3.50 -4.94
CA GLU A 66 2.54 3.76 -4.04
C GLU A 66 2.49 5.17 -3.45
N ALA A 67 2.19 6.17 -4.26
CA ALA A 67 2.03 7.55 -3.81
C ALA A 67 0.86 7.69 -2.82
N ALA A 68 -0.28 7.04 -3.10
CA ALA A 68 -1.45 7.05 -2.22
C ALA A 68 -1.18 6.38 -0.86
N LEU A 69 -0.50 5.21 -0.88
CA LEU A 69 -0.09 4.51 0.35
C LEU A 69 0.88 5.36 1.18
N THR A 70 1.86 5.99 0.55
CA THR A 70 2.84 6.86 1.22
C THR A 70 2.14 8.07 1.85
N ALA A 71 1.20 8.69 1.15
CA ALA A 71 0.41 9.80 1.68
C ALA A 71 -0.46 9.37 2.88
N ALA A 72 -1.15 8.23 2.79
CA ALA A 72 -1.96 7.70 3.88
C ALA A 72 -1.14 7.36 5.12
N LEU A 73 0.06 6.80 4.96
CA LEU A 73 0.99 6.55 6.06
C LEU A 73 1.45 7.86 6.71
N HIS A 74 1.79 8.88 5.92
CA HIS A 74 2.19 10.19 6.43
C HIS A 74 1.07 10.86 7.22
N ASP A 75 -0.17 10.83 6.70
CA ASP A 75 -1.35 11.37 7.40
C ASP A 75 -1.63 10.61 8.70
N ASN A 76 -1.50 9.28 8.72
CA ASN A 76 -1.67 8.48 9.93
C ASN A 76 -0.61 8.83 10.99
N LEU A 77 0.66 9.01 10.58
CA LEU A 77 1.73 9.44 11.49
C LEU A 77 1.45 10.82 12.09
N GLN A 78 0.99 11.78 11.29
CA GLN A 78 0.61 13.11 11.78
C GLN A 78 -0.58 13.05 12.74
N GLN A 79 -1.61 12.26 12.42
CA GLN A 79 -2.75 12.05 13.31
C GLN A 79 -2.33 11.41 14.64
N ARG A 80 -1.42 10.43 14.63
CA ARG A 80 -0.88 9.81 15.85
C ARG A 80 -0.05 10.78 16.68
N GLN A 81 0.73 11.66 16.05
CA GLN A 81 1.47 12.71 16.74
C GLN A 81 0.53 13.77 17.35
N ALA A 82 -0.54 14.14 16.65
CA ALA A 82 -1.56 15.05 17.16
C ALA A 82 -2.45 14.44 18.25
N ALA A 83 -2.71 13.12 18.17
CA ALA A 83 -3.51 12.37 19.14
C ALA A 83 -2.69 11.87 20.34
N THR A 84 -1.36 12.03 20.34
CA THR A 84 -0.56 11.86 21.55
C THR A 84 -0.92 13.02 22.48
N PRO A 85 -1.66 12.78 23.59
CA PRO A 85 -1.98 13.86 24.50
C PRO A 85 -0.65 14.37 25.04
N ARG A 86 -0.42 15.68 24.92
CA ARG A 86 0.60 16.36 25.71
C ARG A 86 0.25 16.10 27.17
N SER A 87 0.87 15.07 27.74
CA SER A 87 0.92 14.84 29.18
C SER A 87 1.83 15.90 29.79
N THR A 88 1.41 17.15 29.67
CA THR A 88 1.91 18.28 30.44
C THR A 88 0.76 18.70 31.34
N LEU A 89 0.35 17.76 32.20
CA LEU A 89 -0.41 18.10 33.40
C LEU A 89 0.57 18.76 34.35
N THR A 90 0.43 20.09 34.41
CA THR A 90 0.56 20.97 35.57
C THR A 90 1.12 20.29 36.84
N PRO A 91 2.23 20.77 37.43
CA PRO A 91 2.61 20.32 38.77
C PRO A 91 1.45 20.64 39.72
N ALA A 92 0.91 19.60 40.36
CA ALA A 92 -0.12 19.72 41.38
C ALA A 92 0.36 20.65 42.50
N PRO A 93 -0.52 21.51 43.04
CA PRO A 93 -0.65 21.51 44.49
C PRO A 93 -2.09 21.67 44.96
N ALA A 94 -2.51 20.81 45.89
CA ALA A 94 -3.13 21.15 47.17
C ALA A 94 -3.78 19.90 47.75
N SER A 95 -3.47 19.64 49.01
CA SER A 95 -3.94 18.53 49.85
C SER A 95 -5.43 18.17 49.63
N PRO A 96 -5.81 16.88 49.61
CA PRO A 96 -7.22 16.51 49.59
C PRO A 96 -7.88 16.96 50.91
N ALA A 97 -8.81 17.92 50.83
CA ALA A 97 -9.69 18.25 51.94
C ALA A 97 -10.80 17.19 52.03
N TYR A 98 -10.70 16.29 53.01
CA TYR A 98 -11.77 15.36 53.34
C TYR A 98 -12.95 16.14 53.94
N LEU A 99 -14.12 16.04 53.31
CA LEU A 99 -15.37 16.62 53.78
C LEU A 99 -16.04 15.60 54.70
N ASP A 100 -15.90 15.81 56.01
CA ASP A 100 -16.45 14.93 57.04
C ASP A 100 -17.94 15.23 57.21
N ILE A 101 -18.81 14.50 56.50
CA ILE A 101 -20.25 14.59 56.68
C ILE A 101 -20.67 13.81 57.93
N ARG A 102 -21.04 14.53 58.99
CA ARG A 102 -21.72 13.92 60.15
C ARG A 102 -23.23 13.92 59.90
N THR A 103 -23.84 12.77 60.19
CA THR A 103 -25.27 12.49 60.11
C THR A 103 -26.05 13.11 61.26
#